data_AF-A0A946S4M9-F1
#
_entry.id   AF-A0A946S4M9-F1
#
_cell.length_a   1.000
_cell.length_b   1.000
_cell.length_c   1.000
_cell.angle_alpha   90.00
_cell.angle_beta   90.00
_cell.angle_gamma   90.00
#
_symmetry.space_group_name_H-M   'P 1'
#
loop_
_entity.id
_entity.type
_entity.pdbx_description
1 polymer ?
#
loop_
_entity_poly.entity_id
_entity_poly.type
_entity_poly.pdbx_seq_one_letter_code
_entity_poly.pdbx_strand_id
1 'polypeptide(L)'
;MRLTFVFLFCVSFAFSQTNDSQLAYQYYQAAEYEKAIEIYENLSKGSNFSQYYTPYFQCLVLSDNLQESKKLVQRMIRKNSYSLTMHVDLYMVCVKLEEEKNAQKTINKIYSELEKKQNQLVTVANTFVKYGFYQEALNCYQRIEQSKKGSNLNYNIQKAQLYQYLNKDALMVEEYLSYLQNNPSQKITIVNYLQRYLDNNGMDNTSNYNFVKNGLLKYSQKEKETHLFSELLIWVFMNHNEFNLAYLQAKALDIRLNEDGERLYDLSETFLDNDYFDLAIKCYKYIISKGNDSYYVIDAHINMLFALGKKEDADLNEIDELYQKTIEELGQNYSTILLLNNYAHFKAFSLNDLQSAQEILERSMNLSNISKSDLAECKLVYADVMLLSGNVWTSLLYYSQVEKDFKESPLGHEAKLRRSKISYYQGDFEWAQSQLDVLKSSTSKLISNDAMDLSLLITDNLNLDTSAVPMEIYARADLLFYQNRFEESITTLDSILTIYSGHTLVDEIYFRKFEIYTELKQTEKSVEMLETIVNHYSFDIFYDDALFNLANIYETELENIEKSSHYYEKILLECSGSIYISESRKKYRKLRGDDL
;
A
#
# COMPACT_ATOMS: atom_id res chain seq x y z
N MET A 1 57.93 -29.65 63.24
CA MET A 1 56.78 -28.96 62.61
C MET A 1 57.32 -27.86 61.71
N ARG A 2 56.75 -27.71 60.50
CA ARG A 2 57.10 -26.79 59.39
C ARG A 2 58.22 -27.30 58.47
N LEU A 3 57.93 -28.21 57.52
CA LEU A 3 57.42 -27.99 56.14
C LEU A 3 58.30 -27.05 55.29
N THR A 4 59.26 -27.65 54.59
CA THR A 4 59.92 -27.10 53.40
C THR A 4 59.15 -27.54 52.16
N PHE A 5 58.49 -26.60 51.49
CA PHE A 5 57.79 -26.82 50.22
C PHE A 5 58.79 -26.63 49.08
N VAL A 6 59.10 -27.71 48.35
CA VAL A 6 59.87 -27.67 47.10
C VAL A 6 58.87 -27.45 45.96
N PHE A 7 58.98 -26.32 45.26
CA PHE A 7 58.17 -26.02 44.08
C PHE A 7 58.83 -26.63 42.85
N LEU A 8 58.21 -27.67 42.28
CA LEU A 8 58.60 -28.31 41.03
C LEU A 8 57.95 -27.53 39.87
N PHE A 9 58.75 -26.82 39.07
CA PHE A 9 58.27 -26.15 37.85
C PHE A 9 58.15 -27.19 36.73
N CYS A 10 56.93 -27.68 36.48
CA CYS A 10 56.58 -28.41 35.27
C CYS A 10 56.34 -27.42 34.13
N VAL A 11 57.25 -27.39 33.15
CA VAL A 11 57.01 -26.72 31.87
C VAL A 11 56.12 -27.63 31.03
N SER A 12 54.82 -27.36 31.05
CA SER A 12 53.87 -27.92 30.09
C SER A 12 54.04 -27.18 28.77
N PHE A 13 54.61 -27.84 27.75
CA PHE A 13 54.50 -27.38 26.37
C PHE A 13 53.03 -27.48 25.96
N ALA A 14 52.30 -26.38 26.08
CA ALA A 14 51.01 -26.22 25.43
C ALA A 14 51.27 -26.01 23.93
N PHE A 15 51.17 -27.08 23.14
CA PHE A 15 51.00 -26.95 21.69
C PHE A 15 49.62 -26.32 21.45
N SER A 16 49.61 -25.08 20.99
CA SER A 16 48.42 -24.47 20.40
C SER A 16 48.06 -25.23 19.13
N GLN A 17 47.14 -26.20 19.21
CA GLN A 17 46.41 -26.68 18.04
C GLN A 17 45.33 -25.65 17.71
N THR A 18 45.72 -24.54 17.08
CA THR A 18 44.80 -23.85 16.19
C THR A 18 44.42 -24.86 15.11
N ASN A 19 43.13 -25.17 14.98
CA ASN A 19 42.66 -26.09 13.96
C ASN A 19 43.03 -25.50 12.59
N ASP A 20 44.03 -26.06 11.90
CA ASP A 20 44.57 -25.53 10.63
C ASP A 20 43.46 -25.23 9.61
N SER A 21 42.36 -25.99 9.65
CA SER A 21 41.18 -25.73 8.82
C SER A 21 40.47 -24.41 9.14
N GLN A 22 40.39 -24.02 10.42
CA GLN A 22 39.85 -22.72 10.85
C GLN A 22 40.79 -21.59 10.46
N LEU A 23 42.10 -21.78 10.60
CA LEU A 23 43.10 -20.79 10.20
C LEU A 23 43.07 -20.54 8.68
N ALA A 24 42.99 -21.60 7.87
CA ALA A 24 42.85 -21.48 6.42
C ALA A 24 41.55 -20.75 6.03
N TYR A 25 40.45 -21.00 6.75
CA TYR A 25 39.19 -20.30 6.51
C TYR A 25 39.26 -18.81 6.90
N GLN A 26 39.97 -18.47 7.99
CA GLN A 26 40.23 -17.07 8.36
C GLN A 26 41.02 -16.35 7.28
N TYR A 27 42.09 -16.97 6.75
CA TYR A 27 42.85 -16.39 5.63
C TYR A 27 41.99 -16.22 4.37
N TYR A 28 41.12 -17.19 4.06
CA TYR A 28 40.16 -17.05 2.96
C TYR A 28 39.20 -15.87 3.15
N GLN A 29 38.64 -15.68 4.35
CA GLN A 29 37.76 -14.55 4.65
C GLN A 29 38.48 -13.20 4.63
N ALA A 30 39.76 -13.18 4.99
CA ALA A 30 40.63 -12.01 4.93
C ALA A 30 41.18 -11.71 3.51
N ALA A 31 40.77 -12.47 2.48
CA ALA A 31 41.30 -12.41 1.12
C ALA A 31 42.82 -12.70 1.01
N GLU A 32 43.42 -13.32 2.03
CA GLU A 32 44.81 -13.76 2.03
C GLU A 32 44.95 -15.15 1.38
N TYR A 33 44.58 -15.26 0.10
CA TYR A 33 44.40 -16.54 -0.59
C TYR A 33 45.67 -17.39 -0.67
N GLU A 34 46.84 -16.79 -0.83
CA GLU A 34 48.12 -17.49 -0.94
C GLU A 34 48.47 -18.25 0.35
N LYS A 35 48.24 -17.63 1.52
CA LYS A 35 48.43 -18.28 2.82
C LYS A 35 47.39 -19.39 3.04
N ALA A 36 46.15 -19.15 2.61
CA ALA A 36 45.10 -20.18 2.67
C ALA A 36 45.45 -21.38 1.77
N ILE A 37 46.01 -21.15 0.58
CA ILE A 37 46.43 -22.20 -0.37
C ILE A 37 47.48 -23.11 0.24
N GLU A 38 48.51 -22.58 0.90
CA GLU A 38 49.57 -23.39 1.51
C GLU A 38 49.01 -24.38 2.55
N ILE A 39 48.09 -23.89 3.40
CA ILE A 39 47.43 -24.72 4.41
C ILE A 39 46.48 -25.73 3.75
N TYR A 40 45.63 -25.29 2.81
CA TYR A 40 44.69 -26.16 2.13
C TYR A 40 45.38 -27.23 1.28
N GLU A 41 46.49 -26.93 0.63
CA GLU A 41 47.28 -27.91 -0.10
C GLU A 41 47.71 -29.03 0.84
N ASN A 42 48.26 -28.69 2.02
CA ASN A 42 48.67 -29.65 3.03
C ASN A 42 47.51 -30.46 3.60
N LEU A 43 46.40 -29.80 3.96
CA LEU A 43 45.18 -30.47 4.45
C LEU A 43 44.54 -31.39 3.40
N SER A 44 44.76 -31.10 2.11
CA SER A 44 44.28 -31.91 1.00
C SER A 44 45.15 -33.17 0.74
N LYS A 45 46.30 -33.32 1.40
CA LYS A 45 47.15 -34.52 1.30
C LYS A 45 46.58 -35.66 2.15
N GLY A 46 45.65 -36.45 1.60
CA GLY A 46 45.18 -37.69 2.24
C GLY A 46 43.71 -38.06 2.00
N SER A 47 43.11 -38.75 2.98
CA SER A 47 41.71 -39.20 2.97
C SER A 47 40.70 -38.06 3.09
N ASN A 48 41.10 -36.93 3.70
CA ASN A 48 40.23 -35.77 3.95
C ASN A 48 40.15 -34.79 2.76
N PHE A 49 40.75 -35.14 1.61
CA PHE A 49 40.81 -34.30 0.41
C PHE A 49 39.46 -33.71 -0.02
N SER A 50 38.39 -34.52 0.01
CA SER A 50 37.06 -34.08 -0.44
C SER A 50 36.46 -32.97 0.43
N GLN A 51 36.83 -32.91 1.72
CA GLN A 51 36.32 -31.92 2.67
C GLN A 51 36.86 -30.52 2.38
N TYR A 52 38.09 -30.44 1.88
CA TYR A 52 38.80 -29.18 1.66
C TYR A 52 38.81 -28.72 0.20
N TYR A 53 38.25 -29.51 -0.72
CA TYR A 53 38.27 -29.19 -2.15
C TYR A 53 37.68 -27.81 -2.47
N THR A 54 36.44 -27.52 -2.04
CA THR A 54 35.73 -26.29 -2.41
C THR A 54 36.49 -25.02 -2.01
N PRO A 55 36.88 -24.83 -0.73
CA PRO A 55 37.60 -23.63 -0.35
C PRO A 55 38.99 -23.56 -0.99
N TYR A 56 39.67 -24.70 -1.15
CA TYR A 56 40.98 -24.73 -1.82
C TYR A 56 40.86 -24.30 -3.29
N PHE A 57 39.90 -24.87 -4.02
CA PHE A 57 39.64 -24.52 -5.41
C PHE A 57 39.28 -23.04 -5.57
N GLN A 58 38.44 -22.50 -4.68
CA GLN A 58 38.10 -21.08 -4.68
C GLN A 58 39.31 -20.18 -4.46
N CYS A 59 40.19 -20.51 -3.50
CA CYS A 59 41.42 -19.74 -3.29
C CYS A 59 42.31 -19.73 -4.55
N LEU A 60 42.48 -20.89 -5.20
CA LEU A 60 43.26 -20.97 -6.45
C LEU A 60 42.65 -20.14 -7.58
N VAL A 61 41.32 -20.13 -7.71
CA VAL A 61 40.63 -19.36 -8.76
C VAL A 61 40.66 -17.86 -8.48
N LEU A 62 40.55 -17.45 -7.22
CA LEU A 62 40.56 -16.04 -6.80
C LEU A 62 41.98 -15.43 -6.82
N SER A 63 43.02 -16.25 -6.65
CA SER A 63 44.44 -15.86 -6.80
C SER A 63 44.99 -16.05 -8.22
N ASP A 64 44.11 -16.32 -9.20
CA ASP A 64 44.45 -16.54 -10.61
C ASP A 64 45.44 -17.70 -10.88
N ASN A 65 45.57 -18.64 -9.94
CA ASN A 65 46.36 -19.87 -10.06
C ASN A 65 45.60 -20.95 -10.88
N LEU A 66 45.25 -20.61 -12.12
CA LEU A 66 44.33 -21.39 -12.96
C LEU A 66 44.87 -22.76 -13.40
N GLN A 67 46.17 -22.88 -13.62
CA GLN A 67 46.78 -24.17 -13.99
C GLN A 67 46.75 -25.17 -12.84
N GLU A 68 46.95 -24.69 -11.60
CA GLU A 68 46.86 -25.53 -10.42
C GLU A 68 45.42 -25.88 -10.09
N SER A 69 44.49 -24.93 -10.24
CA SER A 69 43.06 -25.19 -10.07
C SER A 69 42.61 -26.28 -11.05
N LYS A 70 43.02 -26.22 -12.33
CA LYS A 70 42.74 -27.27 -13.32
C LYS A 70 43.25 -28.65 -12.88
N LYS A 71 44.49 -28.74 -12.40
CA LYS A 71 45.07 -30.00 -11.88
C LYS A 71 44.27 -30.51 -10.67
N LEU A 72 43.87 -29.61 -9.77
CA LEU A 72 43.07 -29.93 -8.58
C LEU A 72 41.70 -30.50 -8.96
N VAL A 73 40.95 -29.83 -9.85
CA VAL A 73 39.64 -30.30 -10.31
C VAL A 73 39.75 -31.65 -11.00
N GLN A 74 40.74 -31.84 -11.88
CA GLN A 74 40.95 -33.12 -12.55
C GLN A 74 41.26 -34.26 -11.57
N ARG A 75 42.03 -33.99 -10.52
CA ARG A 75 42.26 -34.93 -9.42
C ARG A 75 40.96 -35.26 -8.68
N MET A 76 40.11 -34.26 -8.43
CA MET A 76 38.80 -34.46 -7.79
C MET A 76 37.84 -35.28 -8.64
N ILE A 77 37.75 -35.01 -9.95
CA ILE A 77 36.92 -35.79 -10.89
C ILE A 77 37.32 -37.28 -10.90
N ARG A 78 38.62 -37.59 -10.79
CA ARG A 78 39.09 -39.00 -10.74
C ARG A 78 38.66 -39.70 -9.45
N LYS A 79 38.62 -38.99 -8.32
CA LYS A 79 38.17 -39.54 -7.02
C LYS A 79 36.65 -39.63 -6.90
N ASN A 80 35.93 -38.65 -7.45
CA ASN A 80 34.48 -38.57 -7.39
C ASN A 80 33.89 -38.39 -8.80
N SER A 81 33.86 -39.49 -9.56
CA SER A 81 33.38 -39.52 -10.94
C SER A 81 31.85 -39.39 -11.06
N TYR A 82 31.12 -39.52 -9.95
CA TYR A 82 29.67 -39.43 -9.96
C TYR A 82 29.20 -37.98 -10.10
N SER A 83 29.84 -37.02 -9.42
CA SER A 83 29.41 -35.61 -9.40
C SER A 83 29.76 -34.85 -10.68
N LEU A 84 28.76 -34.25 -11.31
CA LEU A 84 28.90 -33.40 -12.49
C LEU A 84 29.25 -31.95 -12.14
N THR A 85 29.07 -31.50 -10.90
CA THR A 85 29.45 -30.13 -10.48
C THR A 85 30.95 -29.89 -10.67
N MET A 86 31.78 -30.90 -10.42
CA MET A 86 33.23 -30.84 -10.64
C MET A 86 33.58 -30.67 -12.12
N HIS A 87 32.75 -31.16 -13.03
CA HIS A 87 32.95 -30.94 -14.45
C HIS A 87 32.61 -29.49 -14.85
N VAL A 88 31.66 -28.85 -14.16
CA VAL A 88 31.38 -27.41 -14.32
C VAL A 88 32.57 -26.58 -13.85
N ASP A 89 33.18 -26.93 -12.71
CA ASP A 89 34.42 -26.29 -12.24
C ASP A 89 35.54 -26.40 -13.29
N LEU A 90 35.71 -27.59 -13.88
CA LEU A 90 36.71 -27.80 -14.94
C LEU A 90 36.38 -26.97 -16.19
N TYR A 91 35.10 -26.89 -16.57
CA TYR A 91 34.66 -26.06 -17.69
C TYR A 91 34.99 -24.58 -17.43
N MET A 92 34.63 -24.05 -16.26
CA MET A 92 34.92 -22.68 -15.85
C MET A 92 36.42 -22.36 -15.95
N VAL A 93 37.28 -23.25 -15.44
CA VAL A 93 38.73 -23.07 -15.51
C VAL A 93 39.25 -23.13 -16.95
N CYS A 94 38.75 -24.07 -17.77
CA CYS A 94 39.12 -24.13 -19.19
C CYS A 94 38.72 -22.85 -19.95
N VAL A 95 37.57 -22.26 -19.63
CA VAL A 95 37.13 -20.98 -20.22
C VAL A 95 38.06 -19.84 -19.78
N LYS A 96 38.38 -19.74 -18.48
CA LYS A 96 39.33 -18.72 -17.97
C LYS A 96 40.74 -18.86 -18.54
N LEU A 97 41.18 -20.08 -18.85
CA LEU A 97 42.47 -20.37 -19.49
C LEU A 97 42.46 -20.20 -21.02
N GLU A 98 41.33 -19.79 -21.62
CA GLU A 98 41.15 -19.67 -23.08
C GLU A 98 41.38 -21.00 -23.83
N GLU A 99 41.17 -22.14 -23.18
CA GLU A 99 41.33 -23.47 -23.77
C GLU A 99 40.04 -23.97 -24.43
N GLU A 100 39.62 -23.33 -25.52
CA GLU A 100 38.32 -23.57 -26.18
C GLU A 100 38.03 -25.05 -26.46
N LYS A 101 39.01 -25.80 -27.00
CA LYS A 101 38.83 -27.23 -27.32
C LYS A 101 38.52 -28.07 -26.08
N ASN A 102 39.17 -27.77 -24.95
CA ASN A 102 38.97 -28.48 -23.70
C ASN A 102 37.66 -28.06 -23.02
N ALA A 103 37.32 -26.76 -23.06
CA ALA A 103 36.02 -26.27 -22.61
C ALA A 103 34.88 -26.94 -23.39
N GLN A 104 34.94 -26.95 -24.72
CA GLN A 104 33.92 -27.57 -25.57
C GLN A 104 33.76 -29.08 -25.31
N LYS A 105 34.88 -29.79 -25.16
CA LYS A 105 34.85 -31.21 -24.80
C LYS A 105 34.20 -31.45 -23.43
N THR A 106 34.46 -30.56 -22.48
CA THR A 106 33.97 -30.67 -21.10
C THR A 106 32.47 -30.38 -21.02
N ILE A 107 31.99 -29.31 -21.65
CA ILE A 107 30.56 -28.97 -21.68
C ILE A 107 29.73 -30.03 -22.41
N ASN A 108 30.22 -30.55 -23.54
CA ASN A 108 29.57 -31.65 -24.26
C ASN A 108 29.44 -32.91 -23.39
N LYS A 109 30.49 -33.22 -22.60
CA LYS A 109 30.45 -34.33 -21.65
C LYS A 109 29.39 -34.09 -20.56
N ILE A 110 29.35 -32.88 -19.98
CA ILE A 110 28.34 -32.51 -18.96
C ILE A 110 26.94 -32.74 -19.51
N TYR A 111 26.63 -32.23 -20.70
CA TYR A 111 25.32 -32.40 -21.30
C TYR A 111 24.97 -33.88 -21.56
N SER A 112 25.90 -34.66 -22.13
CA SER A 112 25.65 -36.09 -22.39
C SER A 112 25.46 -36.93 -21.12
N GLU A 113 26.11 -36.55 -20.01
CA GLU A 113 25.99 -37.25 -18.75
C GLU A 113 24.75 -36.81 -17.97
N LEU A 114 24.31 -35.55 -18.10
CA LEU A 114 23.07 -35.05 -17.51
C LEU A 114 21.83 -35.80 -18.00
N GLU A 115 21.81 -36.19 -19.28
CA GLU A 115 20.73 -37.03 -19.83
C GLU A 115 20.57 -38.35 -19.05
N LYS A 116 21.69 -38.90 -18.55
CA LYS A 116 21.73 -40.11 -17.72
C LYS A 116 21.53 -39.83 -16.22
N LYS A 117 22.00 -38.68 -15.73
CA LYS A 117 22.07 -38.31 -14.29
C LYS A 117 21.18 -37.10 -13.97
N GLN A 118 19.89 -37.21 -14.25
CA GLN A 118 18.93 -36.09 -14.16
C GLN A 118 18.74 -35.53 -12.74
N ASN A 119 18.96 -36.36 -11.72
CA ASN A 119 18.93 -35.91 -10.32
C ASN A 119 19.97 -34.82 -10.01
N GLN A 120 21.00 -34.65 -10.85
CA GLN A 120 22.01 -33.60 -10.70
C GLN A 120 21.70 -32.32 -11.49
N LEU A 121 20.61 -32.27 -12.27
CA LEU A 121 20.30 -31.15 -13.16
C LEU A 121 20.29 -29.80 -12.42
N VAL A 122 19.53 -29.70 -11.33
CA VAL A 122 19.40 -28.47 -10.55
C VAL A 122 20.76 -28.05 -9.98
N THR A 123 21.51 -28.99 -9.41
CA THR A 123 22.83 -28.70 -8.82
C THR A 123 23.83 -28.24 -9.88
N VAL A 124 23.84 -28.86 -11.06
CA VAL A 124 24.71 -28.48 -12.18
C VAL A 124 24.34 -27.11 -12.73
N ALA A 125 23.06 -26.85 -12.99
CA ALA A 125 22.59 -25.56 -13.47
C ALA A 125 22.91 -24.43 -12.47
N ASN A 126 22.66 -24.65 -11.17
CA ASN A 126 23.01 -23.68 -10.13
C ASN A 126 24.53 -23.43 -10.06
N THR A 127 25.36 -24.44 -10.35
CA THR A 127 26.81 -24.26 -10.42
C THR A 127 27.23 -23.40 -11.61
N PHE A 128 26.58 -23.56 -12.77
CA PHE A 128 26.78 -22.64 -13.91
C PHE A 128 26.34 -21.21 -13.57
N VAL A 129 25.17 -21.04 -12.95
CA VAL A 129 24.66 -19.73 -12.48
C VAL A 129 25.64 -19.07 -11.53
N LYS A 130 26.22 -19.81 -10.57
CA LYS A 130 27.24 -19.31 -9.64
C LYS A 130 28.44 -18.70 -10.37
N TYR A 131 28.79 -19.23 -11.55
CA TYR A 131 29.90 -18.76 -12.36
C TYR A 131 29.49 -17.75 -13.45
N GLY A 132 28.22 -17.34 -13.51
CA GLY A 132 27.71 -16.41 -14.53
C GLY A 132 27.45 -17.05 -15.90
N PHE A 133 27.51 -18.38 -16.01
CA PHE A 133 27.27 -19.13 -17.26
C PHE A 133 25.78 -19.41 -17.45
N TYR A 134 24.97 -18.35 -17.56
CA TYR A 134 23.51 -18.46 -17.60
C TYR A 134 23.00 -19.18 -18.84
N GLN A 135 23.64 -18.99 -20.00
CA GLN A 135 23.25 -19.65 -21.24
C GLN A 135 23.53 -21.16 -21.18
N GLU A 136 24.64 -21.58 -20.57
CA GLU A 136 24.99 -22.98 -20.36
C GLU A 136 24.01 -23.64 -19.39
N ALA A 137 23.62 -22.95 -18.31
CA ALA A 137 22.59 -23.39 -17.38
C ALA A 137 21.23 -23.57 -18.08
N LEU A 138 20.85 -22.62 -18.95
CA LEU A 138 19.61 -22.68 -19.73
C LEU A 138 19.61 -23.89 -20.68
N ASN A 139 20.73 -24.12 -21.36
CA ASN A 139 20.91 -25.26 -22.24
C ASN A 139 20.77 -26.60 -21.51
N CYS A 140 21.17 -26.69 -20.23
CA CYS A 140 20.96 -27.90 -19.41
C CYS A 140 19.46 -28.24 -19.31
N TYR A 141 18.61 -27.27 -18.96
CA TYR A 141 17.17 -27.49 -18.84
C TYR A 141 16.53 -27.82 -20.19
N GLN A 142 16.84 -27.04 -21.23
CA GLN A 142 16.26 -27.23 -22.56
C GLN A 142 16.59 -28.61 -23.15
N ARG A 143 17.83 -29.10 -22.99
CA ARG A 143 18.22 -30.42 -23.49
C ARG A 143 17.46 -31.55 -22.79
N ILE A 144 17.28 -31.46 -21.48
CA ILE A 144 16.53 -32.48 -20.72
C ILE A 144 15.06 -32.49 -21.16
N GLU A 145 14.42 -31.33 -21.32
CA GLU A 145 13.05 -31.22 -21.85
C GLU A 145 12.93 -31.83 -23.25
N GLN A 146 13.89 -31.53 -24.15
CA GLN A 146 13.91 -32.09 -25.51
C GLN A 146 14.13 -33.61 -25.54
N SER A 147 14.98 -34.14 -24.66
CA SER A 147 15.28 -35.58 -24.58
C SER A 147 14.08 -36.43 -24.13
N LYS A 148 13.08 -35.80 -23.48
CA LYS A 148 11.89 -36.45 -22.93
C LYS A 148 10.59 -35.79 -23.40
N LYS A 149 10.49 -35.57 -24.72
CA LYS A 149 9.21 -35.22 -25.36
C LYS A 149 8.12 -36.20 -24.91
N GLY A 150 7.12 -35.71 -24.18
CA GLY A 150 6.01 -36.51 -23.63
C GLY A 150 6.04 -36.75 -22.11
N SER A 151 7.07 -36.30 -21.38
CA SER A 151 7.05 -36.28 -19.91
C SER A 151 6.50 -34.96 -19.37
N ASN A 152 5.84 -34.97 -18.21
CA ASN A 152 5.36 -33.75 -17.50
C ASN A 152 6.50 -32.93 -16.85
N LEU A 153 7.76 -33.22 -17.17
CA LEU A 153 8.91 -32.48 -16.64
C LEU A 153 9.03 -31.15 -17.36
N ASN A 154 8.77 -30.06 -16.64
CA ASN A 154 8.89 -28.70 -17.16
C ASN A 154 9.56 -27.80 -16.11
N TYR A 155 10.57 -27.04 -16.55
CA TYR A 155 11.39 -26.16 -15.72
C TYR A 155 11.14 -24.68 -16.03
N ASN A 156 9.89 -24.32 -16.38
CA ASN A 156 9.51 -22.96 -16.76
C ASN A 156 10.08 -21.89 -15.81
N ILE A 157 9.90 -22.04 -14.49
CA ILE A 157 10.33 -21.03 -13.50
C ILE A 157 11.86 -20.86 -13.54
N GLN A 158 12.62 -21.96 -13.57
CA GLN A 158 14.07 -21.90 -13.63
C GLN A 158 14.56 -21.28 -14.94
N LYS A 159 13.93 -21.63 -16.07
CA LYS A 159 14.24 -21.03 -17.37
C LYS A 159 13.90 -19.54 -17.40
N ALA A 160 12.77 -19.13 -16.82
CA ALA A 160 12.37 -17.72 -16.73
C ALA A 160 13.43 -16.90 -15.97
N GLN A 161 13.87 -17.37 -14.81
CA GLN A 161 14.96 -16.73 -14.05
C GLN A 161 16.25 -16.62 -14.86
N LEU A 162 16.61 -17.64 -15.64
CA LEU A 162 17.77 -17.61 -16.52
C LEU A 162 17.60 -16.64 -17.69
N TYR A 163 16.40 -16.54 -18.28
CA TYR A 163 16.11 -15.53 -19.30
C TYR A 163 16.22 -14.11 -18.76
N GLN A 164 15.84 -13.88 -17.50
CA GLN A 164 16.04 -12.59 -16.83
C GLN A 164 17.53 -12.24 -16.77
N TYR A 165 18.41 -13.16 -16.32
CA TYR A 165 19.85 -12.92 -16.31
C TYR A 165 20.47 -12.69 -17.71
N LEU A 166 19.80 -13.18 -18.76
CA LEU A 166 20.21 -13.03 -20.15
C LEU A 166 19.58 -11.81 -20.84
N ASN A 167 18.82 -10.97 -20.12
CA ASN A 167 18.05 -9.84 -20.68
C ASN A 167 17.10 -10.27 -21.82
N LYS A 168 16.48 -11.45 -21.68
CA LYS A 168 15.54 -12.04 -22.65
C LYS A 168 14.13 -12.00 -22.07
N ASP A 169 13.65 -10.81 -21.72
CA ASP A 169 12.46 -10.60 -20.89
C ASP A 169 11.17 -11.14 -21.50
N ALA A 170 11.00 -11.00 -22.82
CA ALA A 170 9.85 -11.57 -23.51
C ALA A 170 9.74 -13.09 -23.33
N LEU A 171 10.89 -13.80 -23.36
CA LEU A 171 10.94 -15.24 -23.13
C LEU A 171 10.76 -15.59 -21.65
N MET A 172 11.25 -14.76 -20.73
CA MET A 172 10.99 -14.91 -19.29
C MET A 172 9.48 -14.87 -19.00
N VAL A 173 8.79 -13.83 -19.49
CA VAL A 173 7.34 -13.68 -19.32
C VAL A 173 6.61 -14.88 -19.94
N GLU A 174 7.00 -15.30 -21.15
CA GLU A 174 6.38 -16.46 -21.82
C GLU A 174 6.52 -17.74 -21.00
N GLU A 175 7.67 -18.01 -20.38
CA GLU A 175 7.85 -19.17 -19.50
C GLU A 175 6.96 -19.09 -18.24
N TYR A 176 6.85 -17.92 -17.59
CA TYR A 176 5.96 -17.75 -16.44
C TYR A 176 4.48 -17.96 -16.79
N LEU A 177 4.02 -17.39 -17.91
CA LEU A 177 2.64 -17.54 -18.35
C LEU A 177 2.34 -18.97 -18.83
N SER A 178 3.31 -19.62 -19.49
CA SER A 178 3.20 -21.03 -19.85
C SER A 178 3.11 -21.93 -18.62
N TYR A 179 3.86 -21.63 -17.56
CA TYR A 179 3.76 -22.36 -16.30
C TYR A 179 2.37 -22.22 -15.69
N LEU A 180 1.86 -20.99 -15.65
CA LEU A 180 0.57 -20.67 -15.08
C LEU A 180 -0.57 -21.34 -15.85
N GLN A 181 -0.50 -21.39 -17.18
CA GLN A 181 -1.50 -22.06 -18.02
C GLN A 181 -1.69 -23.53 -17.62
N ASN A 182 -0.59 -24.21 -17.29
CA ASN A 182 -0.62 -25.62 -16.89
C ASN A 182 -0.86 -25.82 -15.39
N ASN A 183 -0.69 -24.78 -14.58
CA ASN A 183 -0.81 -24.82 -13.12
C ASN A 183 -1.61 -23.62 -12.58
N PRO A 184 -2.93 -23.52 -12.84
CA PRO A 184 -3.73 -22.36 -12.44
C PRO A 184 -3.69 -22.03 -10.94
N SER A 185 -3.53 -23.05 -10.08
CA SER A 185 -3.40 -22.88 -8.63
C SER A 185 -2.15 -22.11 -8.20
N GLN A 186 -1.18 -21.90 -9.09
CA GLN A 186 0.05 -21.14 -8.85
C GLN A 186 -0.08 -19.66 -9.24
N LYS A 187 -1.31 -19.14 -9.43
CA LYS A 187 -1.59 -17.72 -9.75
C LYS A 187 -0.80 -16.77 -8.86
N ILE A 188 -0.92 -16.91 -7.53
CA ILE A 188 -0.27 -16.02 -6.56
C ILE A 188 1.26 -16.03 -6.73
N THR A 189 1.85 -17.20 -6.91
CA THR A 189 3.30 -17.35 -7.12
C THR A 189 3.77 -16.60 -8.36
N ILE A 190 3.06 -16.72 -9.48
CA ILE A 190 3.41 -16.06 -10.73
C ILE A 190 3.16 -14.54 -10.66
N VAL A 191 2.07 -14.12 -10.03
CA VAL A 191 1.81 -12.70 -9.74
C VAL A 191 2.97 -12.07 -8.96
N ASN A 192 3.48 -12.75 -7.92
CA ASN A 192 4.62 -12.22 -7.14
C ASN A 192 5.90 -12.10 -7.97
N TYR A 193 6.17 -13.05 -8.89
CA TYR A 193 7.32 -12.94 -9.79
C TYR A 193 7.17 -11.77 -10.77
N LEU A 194 5.98 -11.60 -11.36
CA LEU A 194 5.70 -10.50 -12.28
C LEU A 194 5.70 -9.15 -11.56
N GLN A 195 5.11 -9.06 -10.36
CA GLN A 195 5.11 -7.83 -9.56
C GLN A 195 6.53 -7.36 -9.27
N ARG A 196 7.41 -8.25 -8.77
CA ARG A 196 8.81 -7.89 -8.51
C ARG A 196 9.55 -7.44 -9.77
N TYR A 197 9.21 -8.04 -10.92
CA TYR A 197 9.79 -7.67 -12.21
C TYR A 197 9.28 -6.29 -12.69
N LEU A 198 8.00 -5.99 -12.46
CA LEU A 198 7.38 -4.70 -12.78
C LEU A 198 7.91 -3.59 -11.85
N ASP A 199 7.98 -3.86 -10.55
CA ASP A 199 8.46 -2.89 -9.54
C ASP A 199 9.90 -2.43 -9.81
N ASN A 200 10.77 -3.32 -10.29
CA ASN A 200 12.16 -3.03 -10.66
C ASN A 200 12.92 -2.16 -9.62
N ASN A 201 12.77 -2.47 -8.33
CA ASN A 201 13.32 -1.71 -7.19
C ASN A 201 12.87 -0.23 -7.14
N GLY A 202 11.66 0.08 -7.61
CA GLY A 202 11.09 1.42 -7.65
C GLY A 202 11.59 2.28 -8.82
N MET A 203 12.29 1.69 -9.80
CA MET A 203 12.66 2.37 -11.05
C MET A 203 11.63 2.03 -12.11
N ASP A 204 10.83 3.02 -12.49
CA ASP A 204 9.79 2.82 -13.49
C ASP A 204 10.39 2.38 -14.83
N ASN A 205 9.82 1.33 -15.43
CA ASN A 205 10.34 0.73 -16.65
C ASN A 205 9.20 0.29 -17.56
N THR A 206 8.81 1.21 -18.44
CA THR A 206 7.79 1.00 -19.48
C THR A 206 8.07 -0.25 -20.33
N SER A 207 9.33 -0.65 -20.50
CA SER A 207 9.67 -1.87 -21.25
C SER A 207 9.19 -3.14 -20.52
N ASN A 208 9.39 -3.22 -19.21
CA ASN A 208 8.98 -4.36 -18.38
C ASN A 208 7.47 -4.53 -18.44
N TYR A 209 6.76 -3.42 -18.24
CA TYR A 209 5.31 -3.35 -18.39
C TYR A 209 4.85 -3.88 -19.75
N ASN A 210 5.45 -3.38 -20.85
CA ASN A 210 5.10 -3.81 -22.21
C ASN A 210 5.33 -5.30 -22.44
N PHE A 211 6.39 -5.90 -21.88
CA PHE A 211 6.61 -7.34 -21.99
C PHE A 211 5.52 -8.16 -21.29
N VAL A 212 5.13 -7.77 -20.07
CA VAL A 212 4.07 -8.45 -19.31
C VAL A 212 2.72 -8.27 -20.00
N LYS A 213 2.36 -7.04 -20.38
CA LYS A 213 1.12 -6.72 -21.10
C LYS A 213 1.00 -7.52 -22.40
N ASN A 214 2.03 -7.50 -23.25
CA ASN A 214 2.01 -8.22 -24.53
C ASN A 214 1.92 -9.74 -24.33
N GLY A 215 2.62 -10.28 -23.33
CA GLY A 215 2.53 -11.69 -22.95
C GLY A 215 1.11 -12.07 -22.51
N LEU A 216 0.52 -11.31 -21.59
CA LEU A 216 -0.82 -11.56 -21.08
C LEU A 216 -1.88 -11.44 -22.18
N LEU A 217 -1.79 -10.44 -23.07
CA LEU A 217 -2.69 -10.32 -24.23
C LEU A 217 -2.64 -11.55 -25.14
N LYS A 218 -1.43 -12.06 -25.44
CA LYS A 218 -1.24 -13.27 -26.25
C LYS A 218 -1.88 -14.51 -25.62
N TYR A 219 -1.83 -14.63 -24.30
CA TYR A 219 -2.42 -15.77 -23.57
C TYR A 219 -3.93 -15.61 -23.34
N SER A 220 -4.41 -14.41 -23.03
CA SER A 220 -5.83 -14.08 -22.90
C SER A 220 -6.60 -14.37 -24.20
N GLN A 221 -6.02 -14.09 -25.37
CA GLN A 221 -6.65 -14.45 -26.66
C GLN A 221 -6.81 -15.96 -26.89
N LYS A 222 -6.05 -16.80 -26.19
CA LYS A 222 -6.06 -18.27 -26.34
C LYS A 222 -6.80 -18.98 -25.22
N GLU A 223 -7.15 -18.27 -24.15
CA GLU A 223 -7.87 -18.83 -23.03
C GLU A 223 -9.30 -19.18 -23.47
N LYS A 224 -9.87 -20.24 -22.89
CA LYS A 224 -11.25 -20.67 -23.18
C LYS A 224 -12.13 -20.51 -21.95
N GLU A 225 -11.89 -21.35 -20.95
CA GLU A 225 -12.79 -21.50 -19.80
C GLU A 225 -12.25 -20.88 -18.51
N THR A 226 -10.93 -20.74 -18.36
CA THR A 226 -10.34 -20.38 -17.06
C THR A 226 -10.23 -18.88 -16.80
N HIS A 227 -10.39 -18.02 -17.82
CA HIS A 227 -10.31 -16.54 -17.79
C HIS A 227 -9.13 -15.89 -17.03
N LEU A 228 -8.16 -16.72 -16.63
CA LEU A 228 -7.10 -16.40 -15.69
C LEU A 228 -6.19 -15.28 -16.19
N PHE A 229 -5.90 -15.26 -17.50
CA PHE A 229 -5.01 -14.24 -18.07
C PHE A 229 -5.75 -12.93 -18.29
N SER A 230 -7.05 -12.98 -18.61
CA SER A 230 -7.89 -11.78 -18.62
C SER A 230 -8.02 -11.13 -17.26
N GLU A 231 -8.12 -11.90 -16.17
CA GLU A 231 -8.09 -11.34 -14.81
C GLU A 231 -6.74 -10.70 -14.48
N LEU A 232 -5.64 -11.35 -14.89
CA LEU A 232 -4.30 -10.78 -14.70
C LEU A 232 -4.07 -9.50 -15.51
N LEU A 233 -4.73 -9.35 -16.66
CA LEU A 233 -4.71 -8.09 -17.41
C LEU A 233 -5.36 -6.96 -16.61
N ILE A 234 -6.50 -7.21 -15.95
CA ILE A 234 -7.14 -6.20 -15.08
C ILE A 234 -6.16 -5.79 -13.98
N TRP A 235 -5.54 -6.76 -13.30
CA TRP A 235 -4.54 -6.49 -12.26
C TRP A 235 -3.35 -5.66 -12.77
N VAL A 236 -2.79 -6.01 -13.94
CA VAL A 236 -1.68 -5.26 -14.54
C VAL A 236 -2.10 -3.82 -14.88
N PHE A 237 -3.29 -3.64 -15.46
CA PHE A 237 -3.80 -2.30 -15.81
C PHE A 237 -4.09 -1.45 -14.57
N MET A 238 -4.63 -2.04 -13.50
CA MET A 238 -4.84 -1.34 -12.23
C MET A 238 -3.52 -0.87 -11.61
N ASN A 239 -2.50 -1.72 -11.59
CA ASN A 239 -1.20 -1.38 -11.01
C ASN A 239 -0.42 -0.31 -11.79
N HIS A 240 -0.75 -0.09 -13.07
CA HIS A 240 -0.09 0.89 -13.95
C HIS A 240 -0.99 2.08 -14.29
N ASN A 241 -2.04 2.32 -13.50
CA ASN A 241 -3.00 3.42 -13.68
C ASN A 241 -3.69 3.45 -15.06
N GLU A 242 -3.71 2.34 -15.81
CA GLU A 242 -4.48 2.20 -17.07
C GLU A 242 -5.95 1.84 -16.76
N PHE A 243 -6.60 2.60 -15.88
CA PHE A 243 -7.91 2.29 -15.31
C PHE A 243 -9.01 2.10 -16.35
N ASN A 244 -8.98 2.87 -17.44
CA ASN A 244 -9.94 2.71 -18.53
C ASN A 244 -9.82 1.34 -19.23
N LEU A 245 -8.61 0.81 -19.36
CA LEU A 245 -8.38 -0.52 -19.92
C LEU A 245 -8.76 -1.63 -18.93
N ALA A 246 -8.50 -1.43 -17.64
CA ALA A 246 -9.01 -2.29 -16.57
C ALA A 246 -10.55 -2.39 -16.62
N TYR A 247 -11.25 -1.25 -16.70
CA TYR A 247 -12.70 -1.19 -16.86
C TYR A 247 -13.20 -1.96 -18.08
N LEU A 248 -12.60 -1.73 -19.26
CA LEU A 248 -13.02 -2.39 -20.50
C LEU A 248 -12.83 -3.90 -20.42
N GLN A 249 -11.73 -4.36 -19.81
CA GLN A 249 -11.45 -5.77 -19.63
C GLN A 249 -12.40 -6.42 -18.61
N ALA A 250 -12.67 -5.75 -17.49
CA ALA A 250 -13.63 -6.19 -16.49
C ALA A 250 -15.05 -6.31 -17.07
N LYS A 251 -15.50 -5.29 -17.81
CA LYS A 251 -16.78 -5.30 -18.54
C LYS A 251 -16.86 -6.44 -19.55
N ALA A 252 -15.79 -6.69 -20.31
CA ALA A 252 -15.76 -7.79 -21.27
C ALA A 252 -15.86 -9.17 -20.59
N LEU A 253 -15.25 -9.35 -19.42
CA LEU A 253 -15.37 -10.58 -18.64
C LEU A 253 -16.77 -10.77 -18.05
N ASP A 254 -17.32 -9.73 -17.43
CA ASP A 254 -18.64 -9.76 -16.84
C ASP A 254 -19.73 -10.13 -17.88
N ILE A 255 -19.64 -9.60 -19.11
CA ILE A 255 -20.54 -9.99 -20.22
C ILE A 255 -20.37 -11.46 -20.61
N ARG A 256 -19.13 -11.97 -20.65
CA ARG A 256 -18.83 -13.35 -21.05
C ARG A 256 -19.28 -14.37 -20.01
N LEU A 257 -19.14 -14.01 -18.74
CA LEU A 257 -19.39 -14.88 -17.59
C LEU A 257 -20.77 -14.68 -16.97
N ASN A 258 -21.50 -13.63 -17.40
CA ASN A 258 -22.80 -13.26 -16.88
C ASN A 258 -22.77 -13.06 -15.34
N GLU A 259 -21.77 -12.32 -14.86
CA GLU A 259 -21.48 -12.09 -13.41
C GLU A 259 -22.41 -11.04 -12.77
N ASP A 260 -23.46 -10.63 -13.48
CA ASP A 260 -24.45 -9.66 -12.98
C ASP A 260 -23.87 -8.34 -12.43
N GLY A 261 -22.65 -7.97 -12.83
CA GLY A 261 -22.00 -6.72 -12.45
C GLY A 261 -21.02 -6.82 -11.28
N GLU A 262 -20.89 -7.99 -10.64
CA GLU A 262 -20.02 -8.22 -9.46
C GLU A 262 -18.62 -7.63 -9.64
N ARG A 263 -17.95 -7.99 -10.74
CA ARG A 263 -16.58 -7.54 -11.00
C ARG A 263 -16.46 -6.03 -11.20
N LEU A 264 -17.50 -5.41 -11.74
CA LEU A 264 -17.52 -3.95 -11.94
C LEU A 264 -17.84 -3.25 -10.63
N TYR A 265 -18.62 -3.89 -9.76
CA TYR A 265 -18.89 -3.43 -8.41
C TYR A 265 -17.60 -3.40 -7.59
N ASP A 266 -16.85 -4.52 -7.53
CA ASP A 266 -15.55 -4.59 -6.84
C ASP A 266 -14.56 -3.54 -7.36
N LEU A 267 -14.54 -3.35 -8.69
CA LEU A 267 -13.70 -2.35 -9.33
C LEU A 267 -14.12 -0.92 -8.97
N SER A 268 -15.43 -0.65 -8.88
CA SER A 268 -15.93 0.65 -8.45
C SER A 268 -15.65 0.95 -6.98
N GLU A 269 -15.72 -0.02 -6.08
CA GLU A 269 -15.36 0.19 -4.67
C GLU A 269 -13.89 0.60 -4.56
N THR A 270 -13.00 -0.06 -5.31
CA THR A 270 -11.59 0.33 -5.37
C THR A 270 -11.42 1.76 -5.90
N PHE A 271 -12.19 2.16 -6.93
CA PHE A 271 -12.12 3.52 -7.44
C PHE A 271 -12.70 4.54 -6.46
N LEU A 272 -13.76 4.19 -5.75
CA LEU A 272 -14.39 5.06 -4.76
C LEU A 272 -13.47 5.30 -3.56
N ASP A 273 -12.84 4.24 -3.04
CA ASP A 273 -11.86 4.31 -1.94
C ASP A 273 -10.61 5.14 -2.27
N ASN A 274 -10.33 5.35 -3.56
CA ASN A 274 -9.20 6.15 -4.05
C ASN A 274 -9.65 7.48 -4.68
N ASP A 275 -10.88 7.93 -4.42
CA ASP A 275 -11.47 9.19 -4.91
C ASP A 275 -11.51 9.34 -6.44
N TYR A 276 -11.42 8.24 -7.19
CA TYR A 276 -11.57 8.21 -8.64
C TYR A 276 -13.05 8.20 -9.05
N PHE A 277 -13.80 9.23 -8.65
CA PHE A 277 -15.26 9.30 -8.75
C PHE A 277 -15.79 9.07 -10.18
N ASP A 278 -15.17 9.64 -11.20
CA ASP A 278 -15.62 9.46 -12.59
C ASP A 278 -15.53 8.01 -13.07
N LEU A 279 -14.50 7.28 -12.63
CA LEU A 279 -14.32 5.87 -12.96
C LEU A 279 -15.29 4.98 -12.17
N ALA A 280 -15.52 5.28 -10.88
CA ALA A 280 -16.53 4.62 -10.07
C ALA A 280 -17.94 4.79 -10.67
N ILE A 281 -18.32 6.03 -11.00
CA ILE A 281 -19.61 6.36 -11.65
C ILE A 281 -19.76 5.59 -12.97
N LYS A 282 -18.68 5.46 -13.76
CA LYS A 282 -18.71 4.70 -15.03
C LYS A 282 -18.99 3.22 -14.84
N CYS A 283 -18.48 2.61 -13.76
CA CYS A 283 -18.79 1.25 -13.35
C CYS A 283 -20.25 1.12 -12.88
N TYR A 284 -20.70 1.97 -11.96
CA TYR A 284 -22.07 1.92 -11.44
C TYR A 284 -23.11 2.13 -12.54
N LYS A 285 -22.90 3.08 -13.48
CA LYS A 285 -23.78 3.27 -14.65
C LYS A 285 -23.91 2.00 -15.49
N TYR A 286 -22.86 1.20 -15.59
CA TYR A 286 -22.92 -0.08 -16.29
C TYR A 286 -23.76 -1.11 -15.53
N ILE A 287 -23.57 -1.22 -14.21
CA ILE A 287 -24.36 -2.13 -13.36
C ILE A 287 -25.85 -1.77 -13.44
N ILE A 288 -26.18 -0.50 -13.26
CA ILE A 288 -27.57 0.01 -13.35
C ILE A 288 -28.17 -0.29 -14.73
N SER A 289 -27.39 -0.19 -15.80
CA SER A 289 -27.88 -0.47 -17.16
C SER A 289 -28.30 -1.94 -17.41
N LYS A 290 -27.98 -2.86 -16.49
CA LYS A 290 -28.44 -4.26 -16.55
C LYS A 290 -29.89 -4.45 -16.10
N GLY A 291 -30.46 -3.47 -15.41
CA GLY A 291 -31.86 -3.46 -14.96
C GLY A 291 -32.05 -3.91 -13.52
N ASN A 292 -33.24 -3.66 -12.97
CA ASN A 292 -33.55 -3.66 -11.53
C ASN A 292 -33.51 -5.03 -10.84
N ASP A 293 -33.39 -6.13 -11.59
CA ASP A 293 -33.30 -7.48 -11.03
C ASP A 293 -31.86 -7.85 -10.61
N SER A 294 -30.86 -7.04 -10.99
CA SER A 294 -29.48 -7.28 -10.63
C SER A 294 -29.23 -7.02 -9.14
N TYR A 295 -28.47 -7.91 -8.50
CA TYR A 295 -28.21 -7.89 -7.06
C TYR A 295 -27.58 -6.57 -6.59
N TYR A 296 -26.72 -5.98 -7.43
CA TYR A 296 -25.90 -4.80 -7.08
C TYR A 296 -26.56 -3.46 -7.44
N VAL A 297 -27.79 -3.44 -7.97
CA VAL A 297 -28.37 -2.21 -8.55
C VAL A 297 -28.63 -1.15 -7.48
N ILE A 298 -29.19 -1.52 -6.34
CA ILE A 298 -29.50 -0.58 -5.26
C ILE A 298 -28.20 0.05 -4.75
N ASP A 299 -27.20 -0.76 -4.44
CA ASP A 299 -25.90 -0.29 -3.96
C ASP A 299 -25.18 0.54 -5.01
N ALA A 300 -25.27 0.16 -6.29
CA ALA A 300 -24.71 0.94 -7.40
C ALA A 300 -25.35 2.33 -7.52
N HIS A 301 -26.69 2.44 -7.33
CA HIS A 301 -27.35 3.75 -7.29
C HIS A 301 -26.86 4.59 -6.10
N ILE A 302 -26.79 4.00 -4.91
CA ILE A 302 -26.36 4.67 -3.68
C ILE A 302 -24.93 5.20 -3.83
N ASN A 303 -23.99 4.35 -4.22
CA ASN A 303 -22.58 4.71 -4.33
C ASN A 303 -22.31 5.64 -5.52
N MET A 304 -23.07 5.53 -6.61
CA MET A 304 -23.01 6.49 -7.71
C MET A 304 -23.45 7.89 -7.27
N LEU A 305 -24.56 8.00 -6.53
CA LEU A 305 -25.07 9.29 -6.03
C LEU A 305 -24.11 9.91 -5.02
N PHE A 306 -23.53 9.10 -4.14
CA PHE A 306 -22.47 9.54 -3.24
C PHE A 306 -21.25 10.06 -4.01
N ALA A 307 -20.76 9.32 -5.00
CA ALA A 307 -19.63 9.74 -5.84
C ALA A 307 -19.91 11.03 -6.61
N LEU A 308 -21.14 11.22 -7.13
CA LEU A 308 -21.55 12.46 -7.79
C LEU A 308 -21.51 13.66 -6.84
N GLY A 309 -21.99 13.50 -5.61
CA GLY A 309 -21.99 14.56 -4.59
C GLY A 309 -20.60 14.95 -4.08
N LYS A 310 -19.57 14.13 -4.33
CA LYS A 310 -18.18 14.41 -3.95
C LYS A 310 -17.38 15.14 -5.03
N LYS A 311 -17.94 15.34 -6.22
CA LYS A 311 -17.26 16.10 -7.29
C LYS A 311 -17.28 17.60 -7.01
N GLU A 312 -16.17 18.28 -7.28
CA GLU A 312 -16.05 19.74 -7.12
C GLU A 312 -17.04 20.52 -8.00
N ASP A 313 -17.27 20.04 -9.23
CA ASP A 313 -18.22 20.62 -10.20
C ASP A 313 -19.62 19.97 -10.14
N ALA A 314 -20.02 19.44 -8.99
CA ALA A 314 -21.32 18.79 -8.84
C ALA A 314 -22.49 19.78 -9.01
N ASP A 315 -23.38 19.52 -9.98
CA ASP A 315 -24.67 20.21 -10.03
C ASP A 315 -25.62 19.57 -9.00
N LEU A 316 -25.77 20.26 -7.86
CA LEU A 316 -26.59 19.78 -6.76
C LEU A 316 -28.07 19.62 -7.15
N ASN A 317 -28.58 20.38 -8.13
CA ASN A 317 -29.96 20.23 -8.59
C ASN A 317 -30.11 18.98 -9.44
N GLU A 318 -29.14 18.68 -10.31
CA GLU A 318 -29.14 17.43 -11.10
C GLU A 318 -29.09 16.20 -10.16
N ILE A 319 -28.27 16.27 -9.11
CA ILE A 319 -28.19 15.20 -8.11
C ILE A 319 -29.51 15.07 -7.34
N ASP A 320 -30.16 16.18 -6.99
CA ASP A 320 -31.47 16.19 -6.34
C ASP A 320 -32.54 15.48 -7.19
N GLU A 321 -32.62 15.82 -8.48
CA GLU A 321 -33.52 15.18 -9.44
C GLU A 321 -33.21 13.68 -9.58
N LEU A 322 -31.92 13.31 -9.57
CA LEU A 322 -31.51 11.92 -9.68
C LEU A 322 -31.86 11.10 -8.44
N TYR A 323 -31.73 11.66 -7.23
CA TYR A 323 -32.22 11.03 -6.01
C TYR A 323 -33.73 10.78 -6.09
N GLN A 324 -34.51 11.80 -6.46
CA GLN A 324 -35.96 11.70 -6.56
C GLN A 324 -36.37 10.60 -7.55
N LYS A 325 -35.79 10.63 -8.75
CA LYS A 325 -36.05 9.61 -9.78
C LYS A 325 -35.68 8.21 -9.31
N THR A 326 -34.52 8.04 -8.66
CA THR A 326 -34.07 6.75 -8.15
C THR A 326 -35.03 6.22 -7.07
N ILE A 327 -35.51 7.09 -6.18
CA ILE A 327 -36.48 6.72 -5.14
C ILE A 327 -37.85 6.38 -5.74
N GLU A 328 -38.26 7.06 -6.81
CA GLU A 328 -39.48 6.71 -7.56
C GLU A 328 -39.38 5.34 -8.23
N GLU A 329 -38.22 5.01 -8.79
CA GLU A 329 -37.96 3.73 -9.47
C GLU A 329 -37.83 2.55 -8.50
N LEU A 330 -37.11 2.70 -7.39
CA LEU A 330 -36.85 1.64 -6.40
C LEU A 330 -37.91 1.55 -5.31
N GLY A 331 -38.70 2.61 -5.13
CA GLY A 331 -39.70 2.75 -4.08
C GLY A 331 -39.10 3.12 -2.72
N GLN A 332 -39.99 3.38 -1.75
CA GLN A 332 -39.62 3.71 -0.37
C GLN A 332 -39.94 2.54 0.56
N ASN A 333 -38.93 1.76 0.91
CA ASN A 333 -39.09 0.59 1.77
C ASN A 333 -37.79 0.29 2.56
N TYR A 334 -37.78 -0.79 3.34
CA TYR A 334 -36.64 -1.13 4.19
C TYR A 334 -35.35 -1.45 3.42
N SER A 335 -35.43 -1.91 2.16
CA SER A 335 -34.23 -2.19 1.36
C SER A 335 -33.61 -0.94 0.72
N THR A 336 -34.33 0.19 0.71
CA THR A 336 -33.84 1.48 0.19
C THR A 336 -33.56 2.47 1.33
N ILE A 337 -33.51 2.03 2.58
CA ILE A 337 -33.38 2.91 3.74
C ILE A 337 -32.08 3.72 3.71
N LEU A 338 -30.97 3.11 3.29
CA LEU A 338 -29.68 3.78 3.15
C LEU A 338 -29.74 4.89 2.09
N LEU A 339 -30.43 4.65 0.97
CA LEU A 339 -30.68 5.66 -0.06
C LEU A 339 -31.46 6.87 0.50
N LEU A 340 -32.53 6.61 1.27
CA LEU A 340 -33.33 7.67 1.89
C LEU A 340 -32.55 8.46 2.94
N ASN A 341 -31.73 7.77 3.74
CA ASN A 341 -30.88 8.38 4.75
C ASN A 341 -29.83 9.30 4.10
N ASN A 342 -29.16 8.81 3.04
CA ASN A 342 -28.21 9.60 2.26
C ASN A 342 -28.87 10.79 1.56
N TYR A 343 -30.09 10.62 1.03
CA TYR A 343 -30.82 11.72 0.40
C TYR A 343 -31.19 12.81 1.41
N ALA A 344 -31.62 12.43 2.62
CA ALA A 344 -31.88 13.41 3.68
C ALA A 344 -30.60 14.14 4.11
N HIS A 345 -29.49 13.42 4.25
CA HIS A 345 -28.20 14.04 4.52
C HIS A 345 -27.81 15.03 3.42
N PHE A 346 -27.94 14.65 2.14
CA PHE A 346 -27.69 15.52 0.99
C PHE A 346 -28.56 16.78 1.01
N LYS A 347 -29.87 16.63 1.25
CA LYS A 347 -30.81 17.75 1.38
C LYS A 347 -30.37 18.73 2.46
N ALA A 348 -29.97 18.24 3.63
CA ALA A 348 -29.57 19.08 4.75
C ALA A 348 -28.19 19.73 4.56
N PHE A 349 -27.17 18.93 4.28
CA PHE A 349 -25.77 19.38 4.31
C PHE A 349 -25.29 19.97 2.99
N SER A 350 -25.88 19.59 1.85
CA SER A 350 -25.48 20.10 0.53
C SER A 350 -26.45 21.17 0.01
N LEU A 351 -27.77 20.98 0.18
CA LEU A 351 -28.78 21.93 -0.31
C LEU A 351 -29.29 22.91 0.75
N ASN A 352 -28.91 22.73 2.02
CA ASN A 352 -29.43 23.50 3.16
C ASN A 352 -30.97 23.45 3.30
N ASP A 353 -31.61 22.41 2.75
CA ASP A 353 -33.05 22.14 2.84
C ASP A 353 -33.35 21.23 4.04
N LEU A 354 -33.29 21.83 5.22
CA LEU A 354 -33.46 21.15 6.51
C LEU A 354 -34.87 20.56 6.66
N GLN A 355 -35.88 21.24 6.11
CA GLN A 355 -37.28 20.82 6.22
C GLN A 355 -37.50 19.52 5.44
N SER A 356 -37.09 19.47 4.17
CA SER A 356 -37.22 18.24 3.37
C SER A 356 -36.42 17.09 3.96
N ALA A 357 -35.19 17.36 4.45
CA ALA A 357 -34.36 16.35 5.10
C ALA A 357 -35.06 15.74 6.33
N GLN A 358 -35.64 16.59 7.19
CA GLN A 358 -36.41 16.17 8.35
C GLN A 358 -37.60 15.29 7.93
N GLU A 359 -38.40 15.72 6.96
CA GLU A 359 -39.58 14.98 6.49
C GLU A 359 -39.22 13.62 5.87
N ILE A 360 -38.08 13.52 5.18
CA ILE A 360 -37.57 12.25 4.65
C ILE A 360 -37.21 11.31 5.80
N LEU A 361 -36.49 11.78 6.81
CA LEU A 361 -36.04 10.96 7.94
C LEU A 361 -37.20 10.52 8.84
N GLU A 362 -38.16 11.41 9.11
CA GLU A 362 -39.37 11.07 9.86
C GLU A 362 -40.17 9.96 9.16
N ARG A 363 -40.32 10.02 7.84
CA ARG A 363 -40.96 8.95 7.07
C ARG A 363 -40.13 7.66 7.09
N SER A 364 -38.82 7.78 6.92
CA SER A 364 -37.88 6.65 6.88
C SER A 364 -37.88 5.85 8.19
N MET A 365 -37.85 6.54 9.34
CA MET A 365 -37.91 5.93 10.67
C MET A 365 -39.25 5.20 10.96
N ASN A 366 -40.31 5.54 10.22
CA ASN A 366 -41.64 4.94 10.36
C ASN A 366 -41.92 3.81 9.36
N LEU A 367 -40.94 3.41 8.54
CA LEU A 367 -41.11 2.31 7.59
C LEU A 367 -41.27 0.95 8.31
N SER A 368 -42.16 0.11 7.77
CA SER A 368 -42.37 -1.26 8.28
C SER A 368 -41.11 -2.12 8.06
N ASN A 369 -40.78 -2.98 9.02
CA ASN A 369 -39.66 -3.92 8.99
C ASN A 369 -38.25 -3.30 8.93
N ILE A 370 -38.10 -2.03 9.30
CA ILE A 370 -36.77 -1.42 9.47
C ILE A 370 -35.95 -2.17 10.54
N SER A 371 -34.67 -2.43 10.24
CA SER A 371 -33.80 -3.05 11.23
C SER A 371 -33.48 -2.05 12.36
N LYS A 372 -33.06 -2.55 13.53
CA LYS A 372 -32.64 -1.67 14.61
C LYS A 372 -31.43 -0.80 14.22
N SER A 373 -30.55 -1.34 13.38
CA SER A 373 -29.34 -0.64 12.89
C SER A 373 -29.73 0.52 11.99
N ASP A 374 -30.55 0.26 10.97
CA ASP A 374 -30.97 1.30 10.02
C ASP A 374 -31.78 2.39 10.71
N LEU A 375 -32.62 2.01 11.69
CA LEU A 375 -33.34 2.98 12.51
C LEU A 375 -32.36 3.86 13.31
N ALA A 376 -31.29 3.29 13.87
CA ALA A 376 -30.28 4.05 14.58
C ALA A 376 -29.52 4.99 13.65
N GLU A 377 -29.15 4.57 12.45
CA GLU A 377 -28.51 5.42 11.44
C GLU A 377 -29.41 6.59 11.02
N CYS A 378 -30.71 6.34 10.79
CA CYS A 378 -31.67 7.40 10.52
C CYS A 378 -31.78 8.38 11.69
N LYS A 379 -31.76 7.88 12.94
CA LYS A 379 -31.79 8.73 14.14
C LYS A 379 -30.54 9.59 14.28
N LEU A 380 -29.36 9.06 13.91
CA LEU A 380 -28.11 9.80 13.92
C LEU A 380 -28.15 10.95 12.93
N VAL A 381 -28.54 10.69 11.67
CA VAL A 381 -28.67 11.75 10.65
C VAL A 381 -29.77 12.74 11.04
N TYR A 382 -30.90 12.28 11.59
CA TYR A 382 -31.94 13.16 12.09
C TYR A 382 -31.43 14.08 13.20
N ALA A 383 -30.65 13.56 14.14
CA ALA A 383 -30.02 14.37 15.18
C ALA A 383 -29.02 15.38 14.60
N ASP A 384 -28.29 15.04 13.55
CA ASP A 384 -27.40 15.97 12.84
C ASP A 384 -28.21 17.13 12.22
N VAL A 385 -29.29 16.82 11.50
CA VAL A 385 -30.21 17.82 10.92
C VAL A 385 -30.84 18.71 12.00
N MET A 386 -31.17 18.14 13.16
CA MET A 386 -31.68 18.90 14.30
C MET A 386 -30.62 19.83 14.88
N LEU A 387 -29.36 19.41 14.95
CA LEU A 387 -28.27 20.27 15.41
C LEU A 387 -27.99 21.42 14.43
N LEU A 388 -28.01 21.10 13.14
CA LEU A 388 -27.85 22.03 12.02
C LEU A 388 -28.96 23.10 12.02
N SER A 389 -30.19 22.72 12.35
CA SER A 389 -31.33 23.65 12.53
C SER A 389 -31.35 24.41 13.87
N GLY A 390 -30.39 24.18 14.76
CA GLY A 390 -30.30 24.83 16.08
C GLY A 390 -31.12 24.16 17.19
N ASN A 391 -31.78 23.04 16.92
CA ASN A 391 -32.51 22.25 17.91
C ASN A 391 -31.59 21.27 18.66
N VAL A 392 -30.71 21.82 19.49
CA VAL A 392 -29.68 21.08 20.24
C VAL A 392 -30.26 20.01 21.15
N TRP A 393 -31.41 20.28 21.80
CA TRP A 393 -32.02 19.32 22.73
C TRP A 393 -32.59 18.09 22.03
N THR A 394 -33.22 18.27 20.88
CA THR A 394 -33.68 17.14 20.07
C THR A 394 -32.49 16.33 19.56
N SER A 395 -31.45 17.00 19.06
CA SER A 395 -30.21 16.32 18.65
C SER A 395 -29.61 15.46 19.77
N LEU A 396 -29.43 16.05 20.96
CA LEU A 396 -28.93 15.37 22.15
C LEU A 396 -29.77 14.15 22.55
N LEU A 397 -31.10 14.28 22.49
CA LEU A 397 -32.03 13.20 22.80
C LEU A 397 -31.81 11.99 21.86
N TYR A 398 -31.73 12.23 20.56
CA TYR A 398 -31.63 11.17 19.56
C TYR A 398 -30.25 10.50 19.59
N TYR A 399 -29.14 11.26 19.72
CA TYR A 399 -27.83 10.66 19.96
C TYR A 399 -27.82 9.80 21.23
N SER A 400 -28.42 10.28 22.32
CA SER A 400 -28.50 9.53 23.58
C SER A 400 -29.29 8.24 23.47
N GLN A 401 -30.36 8.22 22.66
CA GLN A 401 -31.11 6.99 22.39
C GLN A 401 -30.24 5.96 21.66
N VAL A 402 -29.55 6.39 20.60
CA VAL A 402 -28.69 5.48 19.82
C VAL A 402 -27.55 4.95 20.68
N GLU A 403 -26.83 5.81 21.41
CA GLU A 403 -25.75 5.37 22.30
C GLU A 403 -26.25 4.34 23.33
N LYS A 404 -27.42 4.60 23.94
CA LYS A 404 -27.99 3.71 24.95
C LYS A 404 -28.35 2.33 24.36
N ASP A 405 -28.87 2.31 23.15
CA ASP A 405 -29.32 1.10 22.47
C ASP A 405 -28.14 0.29 21.87
N PHE A 406 -27.00 0.94 21.59
CA PHE A 406 -25.86 0.40 20.84
C PHE A 406 -24.50 0.51 21.55
N LYS A 407 -24.47 0.54 22.89
CA LYS A 407 -23.29 0.88 23.74
C LYS A 407 -21.92 0.39 23.27
N GLU A 408 -21.82 -0.87 22.86
CA GLU A 408 -20.54 -1.53 22.51
C GLU A 408 -20.35 -1.71 20.99
N SER A 409 -21.22 -1.14 20.16
CA SER A 409 -21.11 -1.20 18.71
C SER A 409 -20.50 0.08 18.14
N PRO A 410 -19.95 0.04 16.91
CA PRO A 410 -19.48 1.24 16.23
C PRO A 410 -20.52 2.37 16.16
N LEU A 411 -21.80 2.02 15.97
CA LEU A 411 -22.93 2.96 15.98
C LEU A 411 -23.10 3.67 17.32
N GLY A 412 -22.97 2.95 18.44
CA GLY A 412 -23.04 3.57 19.77
C GLY A 412 -21.85 4.45 20.07
N HIS A 413 -20.66 4.10 19.57
CA HIS A 413 -19.46 4.92 19.69
C HIS A 413 -19.57 6.23 18.89
N GLU A 414 -20.09 6.16 17.67
CA GLU A 414 -20.41 7.34 16.85
C GLU A 414 -21.42 8.26 17.55
N ALA A 415 -22.52 7.68 18.05
CA ALA A 415 -23.52 8.43 18.81
C ALA A 415 -22.92 9.12 20.04
N LYS A 416 -22.02 8.43 20.76
CA LYS A 416 -21.32 8.97 21.92
C LYS A 416 -20.38 10.11 21.55
N LEU A 417 -19.66 10.01 20.43
CA LEU A 417 -18.79 11.08 19.93
C LEU A 417 -19.62 12.33 19.62
N ARG A 418 -20.70 12.18 18.86
CA ARG A 418 -21.61 13.29 18.52
C ARG A 418 -22.26 13.91 19.76
N ARG A 419 -22.65 13.09 20.74
CA ARG A 419 -23.13 13.57 22.04
C ARG A 419 -22.06 14.38 22.77
N SER A 420 -20.81 13.95 22.70
CA SER A 420 -19.68 14.66 23.33
C SER A 420 -19.38 15.99 22.65
N LYS A 421 -19.55 16.07 21.32
CA LYS A 421 -19.51 17.34 20.58
C LYS A 421 -20.59 18.32 21.06
N ILE A 422 -21.81 17.86 21.38
CA ILE A 422 -22.83 18.74 21.98
C ILE A 422 -22.38 19.31 23.33
N SER A 423 -21.85 18.47 24.23
CA SER A 423 -21.36 18.95 25.52
C SER A 423 -20.22 19.97 25.36
N TYR A 424 -19.32 19.72 24.41
CA TYR A 424 -18.29 20.67 24.00
C TYR A 424 -18.88 22.01 23.54
N TYR A 425 -19.85 22.01 22.61
CA TYR A 425 -20.51 23.24 22.14
C TYR A 425 -21.24 24.00 23.24
N GLN A 426 -21.71 23.30 24.28
CA GLN A 426 -22.36 23.89 25.45
C GLN A 426 -21.38 24.42 26.50
N GLY A 427 -20.07 24.19 26.34
CA GLY A 427 -19.03 24.57 27.30
C GLY A 427 -18.86 23.60 28.47
N ASP A 428 -19.51 22.42 28.42
CA ASP A 428 -19.34 21.36 29.44
C ASP A 428 -18.12 20.49 29.10
N PHE A 429 -16.94 21.09 29.21
CA PHE A 429 -15.68 20.47 28.81
C PHE A 429 -15.28 19.29 29.69
N GLU A 430 -15.60 19.33 30.99
CA GLU A 430 -15.31 18.23 31.91
C GLU A 430 -16.12 16.98 31.51
N TRP A 431 -17.41 17.16 31.23
CA TRP A 431 -18.22 16.06 30.72
C TRP A 431 -17.70 15.58 29.37
N ALA A 432 -17.41 16.50 28.42
CA ALA A 432 -16.93 16.15 27.09
C ALA A 432 -15.67 15.28 27.17
N GLN A 433 -14.69 15.71 27.96
CA GLN A 433 -13.45 14.98 28.19
C GLN A 433 -13.67 13.60 28.78
N SER A 434 -14.55 13.49 29.78
CA SER A 434 -14.87 12.19 30.41
C SER A 434 -15.38 11.16 29.41
N GLN A 435 -16.09 11.60 28.36
CA GLN A 435 -16.57 10.68 27.32
C GLN A 435 -15.55 10.43 26.22
N LEU A 436 -14.79 11.45 25.83
CA LEU A 436 -13.73 11.33 24.84
C LEU A 436 -12.62 10.37 25.31
N ASP A 437 -12.27 10.39 26.60
CA ASP A 437 -11.32 9.44 27.18
C ASP A 437 -11.77 7.99 27.07
N VAL A 438 -13.08 7.73 27.16
CA VAL A 438 -13.63 6.38 26.91
C VAL A 438 -13.49 6.02 25.43
N LEU A 439 -13.76 6.96 24.52
CA LEU A 439 -13.69 6.72 23.07
C LEU A 439 -12.26 6.54 22.56
N LYS A 440 -11.28 7.24 23.15
CA LYS A 440 -9.84 7.05 22.87
C LYS A 440 -9.40 5.60 23.10
N SER A 441 -10.01 4.91 24.07
CA SER A 441 -9.75 3.50 24.36
C SER A 441 -10.51 2.49 23.48
N SER A 442 -11.37 2.96 22.57
CA SER A 442 -12.15 2.11 21.67
C SER A 442 -11.28 1.46 20.58
N THR A 443 -11.72 0.30 20.08
CA THR A 443 -11.05 -0.45 19.00
C THR A 443 -11.27 0.14 17.60
N SER A 444 -12.21 1.08 17.43
CA SER A 444 -12.44 1.77 16.17
C SER A 444 -11.42 2.91 15.98
N LYS A 445 -10.47 2.73 15.05
CA LYS A 445 -9.37 3.69 14.82
C LYS A 445 -9.86 5.09 14.44
N LEU A 446 -10.88 5.20 13.57
CA LEU A 446 -11.38 6.50 13.10
C LEU A 446 -12.04 7.29 14.24
N ILE A 447 -12.95 6.65 15.00
CA ILE A 447 -13.61 7.29 16.16
C ILE A 447 -12.58 7.68 17.23
N SER A 448 -11.56 6.84 17.44
CA SER A 448 -10.50 7.11 18.40
C SER A 448 -9.69 8.35 18.00
N ASN A 449 -9.40 8.53 16.71
CA ASN A 449 -8.72 9.72 16.19
C ASN A 449 -9.57 10.99 16.37
N ASP A 450 -10.82 11.01 15.90
CA ASP A 450 -11.71 12.17 16.05
C ASP A 450 -11.92 12.55 17.53
N ALA A 451 -12.01 11.53 18.39
CA ALA A 451 -12.12 11.75 19.84
C ALA A 451 -10.82 12.30 20.44
N MET A 452 -9.66 11.88 19.92
CA MET A 452 -8.36 12.38 20.33
C MET A 452 -8.19 13.84 19.94
N ASP A 453 -8.55 14.22 18.71
CA ASP A 453 -8.40 15.60 18.21
C ASP A 453 -9.22 16.57 19.05
N LEU A 454 -10.51 16.25 19.30
CA LEU A 454 -11.35 17.08 20.17
C LEU A 454 -10.85 17.08 21.62
N SER A 455 -10.29 15.96 22.11
CA SER A 455 -9.74 15.86 23.46
C SER A 455 -8.48 16.72 23.62
N LEU A 456 -7.59 16.73 22.63
CA LEU A 456 -6.40 17.57 22.58
C LEU A 456 -6.78 19.05 22.51
N LEU A 457 -7.68 19.41 21.60
CA LEU A 457 -8.21 20.77 21.48
C LEU A 457 -8.70 21.29 22.85
N ILE A 458 -9.47 20.49 23.59
CA ILE A 458 -9.96 20.86 24.92
C ILE A 458 -8.82 20.92 25.95
N THR A 459 -7.91 19.95 25.96
CA THR A 459 -6.86 19.84 27.00
C THR A 459 -5.82 20.94 26.86
N ASP A 460 -5.36 21.20 25.64
CA ASP A 460 -4.25 22.12 25.35
C ASP A 460 -4.67 23.58 25.58
N ASN A 461 -5.96 23.85 25.44
CA ASN A 461 -6.54 25.18 25.56
C ASN A 461 -7.26 25.45 26.89
N LEU A 462 -7.28 24.47 27.80
CA LEU A 462 -7.75 24.62 29.19
C LEU A 462 -6.60 24.45 30.17
N ASN A 463 -5.73 25.46 30.24
CA ASN A 463 -4.69 25.51 31.27
C ASN A 463 -5.31 25.77 32.64
N LEU A 464 -4.80 25.09 33.69
CA LEU A 464 -5.30 25.17 35.07
C LEU A 464 -5.41 26.60 35.63
N ASP A 465 -4.59 27.53 35.13
CA ASP A 465 -4.54 28.93 35.57
C ASP A 465 -5.27 29.92 34.61
N THR A 466 -5.89 29.42 33.53
CA THR A 466 -6.60 30.23 32.53
C THR A 466 -8.12 30.14 32.69
N SER A 467 -8.84 31.17 32.25
CA SER A 467 -10.31 31.15 32.21
C SER A 467 -10.79 30.24 31.08
N ALA A 468 -11.87 29.48 31.29
CA ALA A 468 -12.51 28.69 30.24
C ALA A 468 -13.23 29.55 29.17
N VAL A 469 -13.38 30.85 29.41
CA VAL A 469 -14.17 31.76 28.55
C VAL A 469 -13.72 31.77 27.08
N PRO A 470 -12.41 31.88 26.73
CA PRO A 470 -11.97 31.81 25.33
C PRO A 470 -12.38 30.49 24.67
N MET A 471 -12.25 29.37 25.39
CA MET A 471 -12.64 28.05 24.89
C MET A 471 -14.16 27.92 24.69
N GLU A 472 -14.96 28.49 25.58
CA GLU A 472 -16.42 28.54 25.39
C GLU A 472 -16.83 29.38 24.18
N ILE A 473 -16.14 30.48 23.91
CA ILE A 473 -16.39 31.32 22.73
C ILE A 473 -16.00 30.56 21.47
N TYR A 474 -14.86 29.87 21.48
CA TYR A 474 -14.39 29.04 20.36
C TYR A 474 -15.37 27.89 20.08
N ALA A 475 -15.81 27.15 21.10
CA ALA A 475 -16.79 26.08 20.95
C ALA A 475 -18.14 26.57 20.38
N ARG A 476 -18.56 27.80 20.73
CA ARG A 476 -19.73 28.44 20.12
C ARG A 476 -19.49 28.78 18.65
N ALA A 477 -18.31 29.25 18.29
CA ALA A 477 -17.95 29.50 16.90
C ALA A 477 -17.93 28.21 16.06
N ASP A 478 -17.45 27.09 16.63
CA ASP A 478 -17.52 25.77 15.98
C ASP A 478 -18.96 25.31 15.76
N LEU A 479 -19.87 25.54 16.72
CA LEU A 479 -21.29 25.24 16.51
C LEU A 479 -21.89 26.11 15.40
N LEU A 480 -21.53 27.40 15.33
CA LEU A 480 -21.97 28.30 14.26
C LEU A 480 -21.43 27.85 12.90
N PHE A 481 -20.18 27.39 12.84
CA PHE A 481 -19.59 26.79 11.65
C PHE A 481 -20.37 25.55 11.22
N TYR A 482 -20.64 24.62 12.14
CA TYR A 482 -21.46 23.44 11.89
C TYR A 482 -22.87 23.82 11.38
N GLN A 483 -23.43 24.93 11.85
CA GLN A 483 -24.73 25.47 11.44
C GLN A 483 -24.73 26.23 10.09
N ASN A 484 -23.61 26.23 9.36
CA ASN A 484 -23.39 27.05 8.16
C ASN A 484 -23.59 28.55 8.39
N ARG A 485 -23.46 29.02 9.64
CA ARG A 485 -23.56 30.43 10.04
C ARG A 485 -22.16 31.07 10.04
N PHE A 486 -21.54 31.05 8.87
CA PHE A 486 -20.12 31.38 8.67
C PHE A 486 -19.75 32.79 9.12
N GLU A 487 -20.54 33.80 8.76
CA GLU A 487 -20.25 35.20 9.14
C GLU A 487 -20.32 35.41 10.67
N GLU A 488 -21.26 34.75 11.33
CA GLU A 488 -21.39 34.80 12.79
C GLU A 488 -20.27 34.03 13.48
N SER A 489 -19.84 32.91 12.90
CA SER A 489 -18.69 32.14 13.36
C SER A 489 -17.41 32.99 13.29
N ILE A 490 -17.13 33.64 12.15
CA ILE A 490 -15.98 34.55 11.98
C ILE A 490 -16.02 35.68 13.03
N THR A 491 -17.16 36.34 13.18
CA THR A 491 -17.31 37.43 14.15
C THR A 491 -17.04 36.95 15.58
N THR A 492 -17.46 35.73 15.91
CA THR A 492 -17.24 35.11 17.22
C THR A 492 -15.75 34.79 17.42
N LEU A 493 -15.06 34.26 16.42
CA LEU A 493 -13.62 33.98 16.44
C LEU A 493 -12.78 35.25 16.59
N ASP A 494 -13.11 36.30 15.83
CA ASP A 494 -12.39 37.59 15.88
C ASP A 494 -12.48 38.26 17.26
N SER A 495 -13.55 37.99 18.01
CA SER A 495 -13.70 38.48 19.38
C SER A 495 -12.62 37.91 20.32
N ILE A 496 -12.20 36.65 20.11
CA ILE A 496 -11.13 36.03 20.89
C ILE A 496 -9.79 36.68 20.55
N LEU A 497 -9.49 36.86 19.26
CA LEU A 497 -8.25 37.51 18.81
C LEU A 497 -8.10 38.95 19.34
N THR A 498 -9.23 39.65 19.53
CA THR A 498 -9.24 41.03 20.03
C THR A 498 -9.11 41.10 21.56
N ILE A 499 -9.85 40.27 22.29
CA ILE A 499 -9.96 40.36 23.76
C ILE A 499 -8.85 39.56 24.45
N TYR A 500 -8.45 38.43 23.87
CA TYR A 500 -7.48 37.47 24.41
C TYR A 500 -6.29 37.31 23.47
N SER A 501 -5.72 38.43 23.01
CA SER A 501 -4.56 38.44 22.12
C SER A 501 -3.40 37.65 22.73
N GLY A 502 -3.00 36.54 22.09
CA GLY A 502 -1.93 35.65 22.59
C GLY A 502 -2.41 34.44 23.39
N HIS A 503 -3.72 34.12 23.38
CA HIS A 503 -4.19 32.81 23.82
C HIS A 503 -3.57 31.69 22.97
N THR A 504 -3.52 30.47 23.50
CA THR A 504 -3.09 29.28 22.77
C THR A 504 -4.07 28.84 21.67
N LEU A 505 -5.23 29.48 21.56
CA LEU A 505 -6.29 29.12 20.59
C LEU A 505 -6.08 29.77 19.22
N VAL A 506 -5.00 30.54 19.05
CA VAL A 506 -4.92 31.49 17.95
C VAL A 506 -4.69 30.79 16.62
N ASP A 507 -3.86 29.73 16.60
CA ASP A 507 -3.68 28.88 15.42
C ASP A 507 -4.96 28.09 15.08
N GLU A 508 -5.68 27.55 16.08
CA GLU A 508 -7.01 26.94 15.86
C GLU A 508 -7.98 27.93 15.21
N ILE A 509 -8.00 29.18 15.69
CA ILE A 509 -8.87 30.23 15.16
C ILE A 509 -8.53 30.50 13.69
N TYR A 510 -7.25 30.65 13.35
CA TYR A 510 -6.86 30.87 11.96
C TYR A 510 -7.19 29.66 11.09
N PHE A 511 -6.99 28.45 11.61
CA PHE A 511 -7.31 27.22 10.89
C PHE A 511 -8.81 27.10 10.62
N ARG A 512 -9.65 27.36 11.63
CA ARG A 512 -11.12 27.38 11.47
C ARG A 512 -11.58 28.46 10.50
N LYS A 513 -10.97 29.65 10.53
CA LYS A 513 -11.27 30.72 9.56
C LYS A 513 -10.87 30.31 8.14
N PHE A 514 -9.76 29.60 7.97
CA PHE A 514 -9.39 29.00 6.69
C PHE A 514 -10.50 28.07 6.18
N GLU A 515 -10.97 27.13 6.99
CA GLU A 515 -12.05 26.21 6.60
C GLU A 515 -13.33 26.96 6.22
N ILE A 516 -13.71 27.98 7.00
CA ILE A 516 -14.86 28.83 6.69
C ILE A 516 -14.69 29.54 5.34
N TYR A 517 -13.53 30.15 5.07
CA TYR A 517 -13.31 30.86 3.81
C TYR A 517 -13.26 29.92 2.61
N THR A 518 -12.84 28.67 2.80
CA THR A 518 -12.90 27.63 1.78
C THR A 518 -14.36 27.28 1.43
N GLU A 519 -15.24 27.11 2.43
CA GLU A 519 -16.68 26.92 2.20
C GLU A 519 -17.33 28.12 1.49
N LEU A 520 -16.87 29.34 1.81
CA LEU A 520 -17.32 30.58 1.15
C LEU A 520 -16.68 30.80 -0.24
N LYS A 521 -15.82 29.90 -0.70
CA LYS A 521 -15.04 30.02 -1.95
C LYS A 521 -14.23 31.32 -2.04
N GLN A 522 -13.70 31.77 -0.91
CA GLN A 522 -12.86 32.97 -0.78
C GLN A 522 -11.38 32.59 -0.68
N THR A 523 -10.83 32.02 -1.76
CA THR A 523 -9.46 31.46 -1.82
C THR A 523 -8.38 32.41 -1.32
N GLU A 524 -8.45 33.70 -1.64
CA GLU A 524 -7.47 34.70 -1.19
C GLU A 524 -7.41 34.80 0.34
N LYS A 525 -8.56 34.77 1.02
CA LYS A 525 -8.63 34.81 2.48
C LYS A 525 -8.24 33.48 3.10
N SER A 526 -8.60 32.35 2.48
CA SER A 526 -8.14 31.02 2.89
C SER A 526 -6.61 30.97 2.95
N VAL A 527 -5.94 31.45 1.89
CA VAL A 527 -4.48 31.56 1.82
C VAL A 527 -3.94 32.50 2.91
N GLU A 528 -4.55 33.67 3.12
CA GLU A 528 -4.13 34.61 4.17
C GLU A 528 -4.14 33.97 5.57
N MET A 529 -5.19 33.21 5.89
CA MET A 529 -5.30 32.54 7.19
C MET A 529 -4.21 31.47 7.37
N LEU A 530 -3.98 30.64 6.36
CA LEU A 530 -2.94 29.61 6.41
C LEU A 530 -1.52 30.19 6.43
N GLU A 531 -1.24 31.22 5.64
CA GLU A 531 0.04 31.92 5.65
C GLU A 531 0.29 32.57 7.03
N THR A 532 -0.78 33.01 7.72
CA THR A 532 -0.65 33.52 9.09
C THR A 532 -0.15 32.43 10.05
N ILE A 533 -0.68 31.21 9.96
CA ILE A 533 -0.21 30.04 10.74
C ILE A 533 1.25 29.75 10.41
N VAL A 534 1.59 29.62 9.13
CA VAL A 534 2.95 29.28 8.67
C VAL A 534 4.00 30.31 9.12
N ASN A 535 3.65 31.60 9.13
CA ASN A 535 4.58 32.67 9.44
C ASN A 535 4.75 32.94 10.94
N HIS A 536 3.71 32.69 11.76
CA HIS A 536 3.70 33.11 13.16
C HIS A 536 3.56 31.96 14.17
N TYR A 537 3.10 30.78 13.73
CA TYR A 537 2.73 29.65 14.58
C TYR A 537 3.39 28.35 14.10
N SER A 538 4.63 28.44 13.58
CA SER A 538 5.35 27.28 13.03
C SER A 538 5.78 26.23 14.06
N PHE A 539 5.52 26.49 15.34
CA PHE A 539 5.83 25.60 16.46
C PHE A 539 4.59 24.86 16.99
N ASP A 540 3.40 25.22 16.53
CA ASP A 540 2.13 24.62 16.94
C ASP A 540 1.71 23.49 15.99
N ILE A 541 0.66 22.77 16.40
CA ILE A 541 0.26 21.49 15.80
C ILE A 541 -0.23 21.61 14.36
N PHE A 542 -0.84 22.74 13.98
CA PHE A 542 -1.39 22.95 12.64
C PHE A 542 -0.37 23.40 11.59
N TYR A 543 0.92 23.46 11.93
CA TYR A 543 1.93 23.98 11.00
C TYR A 543 2.03 23.13 9.72
N ASP A 544 2.10 21.80 9.85
CA ASP A 544 2.19 20.91 8.69
C ASP A 544 0.86 20.80 7.94
N ASP A 545 -0.28 20.82 8.64
CA ASP A 545 -1.61 20.96 8.03
C ASP A 545 -1.70 22.21 7.16
N ALA A 546 -1.26 23.36 7.69
CA ALA A 546 -1.32 24.63 6.96
C ALA A 546 -0.42 24.64 5.73
N LEU A 547 0.79 24.07 5.84
CA LEU A 547 1.68 23.91 4.69
C LEU A 547 1.07 23.01 3.61
N PHE A 548 0.45 21.90 4.01
CA PHE A 548 -0.13 20.95 3.08
C PHE A 548 -1.35 21.55 2.35
N ASN A 549 -2.23 22.22 3.09
CA ASN A 549 -3.38 22.91 2.51
C ASN A 549 -2.96 24.07 1.59
N LEU A 550 -1.93 24.85 1.95
CA LEU A 550 -1.37 25.87 1.04
C LEU A 550 -0.82 25.25 -0.24
N ALA A 551 -0.06 24.15 -0.12
CA ALA A 551 0.49 23.46 -1.28
C ALA A 551 -0.61 22.98 -2.24
N ASN A 552 -1.71 22.45 -1.69
CA ASN A 552 -2.88 22.02 -2.46
C ASN A 552 -3.58 23.21 -3.14
N ILE A 553 -3.92 24.28 -2.42
CA ILE A 553 -4.60 25.46 -2.98
C ILE A 553 -3.76 26.08 -4.12
N TYR A 554 -2.45 26.20 -3.92
CA TYR A 554 -1.57 26.70 -4.97
C TYR A 554 -1.44 25.74 -6.16
N GLU A 555 -1.61 24.42 -5.96
CA GLU A 555 -1.60 23.43 -7.04
C GLU A 555 -2.90 23.49 -7.86
N THR A 556 -4.05 23.45 -7.20
CA THR A 556 -5.35 23.16 -7.82
C THR A 556 -6.16 24.42 -8.15
N GLU A 557 -6.21 25.40 -7.25
CA GLU A 557 -7.06 26.59 -7.42
C GLU A 557 -6.32 27.76 -8.07
N LEU A 558 -5.05 27.97 -7.69
CA LEU A 558 -4.26 29.11 -8.16
C LEU A 558 -3.27 28.75 -9.27
N GLU A 559 -3.16 27.47 -9.62
CA GLU A 559 -2.28 26.93 -10.67
C GLU A 559 -0.81 27.43 -10.58
N ASN A 560 -0.33 27.72 -9.37
CA ASN A 560 1.01 28.20 -9.09
C ASN A 560 1.92 27.06 -8.63
N ILE A 561 2.49 26.37 -9.61
CA ILE A 561 3.39 25.22 -9.40
C ILE A 561 4.62 25.57 -8.55
N GLU A 562 5.18 26.77 -8.71
CA GLU A 562 6.38 27.20 -7.97
C GLU A 562 6.09 27.28 -6.46
N LYS A 563 5.01 27.98 -6.08
CA LYS A 563 4.61 28.09 -4.67
C LYS A 563 4.14 26.75 -4.10
N SER A 564 3.38 25.97 -4.87
CA SER A 564 2.96 24.64 -4.45
C SER A 564 4.16 23.73 -4.15
N SER A 565 5.13 23.68 -5.07
CA SER A 565 6.37 22.91 -4.90
C SER A 565 7.16 23.37 -3.67
N HIS A 566 7.24 24.68 -3.43
CA HIS A 566 7.90 25.24 -2.26
C HIS A 566 7.29 24.73 -0.94
N TYR A 567 5.97 24.73 -0.81
CA TYR A 567 5.31 24.26 0.41
C TYR A 567 5.42 22.74 0.60
N TYR A 568 5.28 21.93 -0.46
CA TYR A 568 5.55 20.49 -0.35
C TYR A 568 7.00 20.19 0.04
N GLU A 569 7.97 20.92 -0.51
CA GLU A 569 9.37 20.78 -0.12
C GLU A 569 9.58 21.12 1.36
N LYS A 570 8.94 22.19 1.84
CA LYS A 570 9.03 22.61 3.24
C LYS A 570 8.57 21.52 4.20
N ILE A 571 7.45 20.84 3.91
CA ILE A 571 6.97 19.68 4.70
C ILE A 571 8.05 18.58 4.75
N LEU A 572 8.68 18.27 3.62
CA LEU A 572 9.69 17.21 3.54
C LEU A 572 10.97 17.53 4.30
N LEU A 573 11.32 18.82 4.42
CA LEU A 573 12.54 19.27 5.09
C LEU A 573 12.34 19.55 6.58
N GLU A 574 11.19 20.12 6.95
CA GLU A 574 10.95 20.67 8.29
C GLU A 574 10.03 19.79 9.15
N CYS A 575 9.13 19.01 8.55
CA CYS A 575 8.08 18.27 9.27
C CYS A 575 8.32 16.75 9.27
N SER A 576 9.41 16.28 9.88
CA SER A 576 9.82 14.86 9.85
C SER A 576 8.84 13.86 10.48
N GLY A 577 7.87 14.32 11.27
CA GLY A 577 6.82 13.52 11.89
C GLY A 577 5.45 13.62 11.22
N SER A 578 5.31 14.43 10.16
CA SER A 578 4.02 14.71 9.53
C SER A 578 3.45 13.49 8.80
N ILE A 579 2.13 13.32 8.88
CA ILE A 579 1.39 12.32 8.11
C ILE A 579 1.45 12.61 6.59
N TYR A 580 1.72 13.87 6.21
CA TYR A 580 1.73 14.32 4.82
C TYR A 580 3.04 14.05 4.07
N ILE A 581 4.09 13.50 4.70
CA ILE A 581 5.41 13.31 4.07
C ILE A 581 5.34 12.45 2.81
N SER A 582 4.61 11.33 2.88
CA SER A 582 4.54 10.37 1.77
C SER A 582 3.85 10.99 0.55
N GLU A 583 2.72 11.64 0.79
CA GLU A 583 1.94 12.30 -0.25
C GLU A 583 2.65 13.52 -0.81
N SER A 584 3.19 14.39 0.04
CA SER A 584 3.99 15.56 -0.36
C SER A 584 5.17 15.16 -1.23
N ARG A 585 5.83 14.03 -0.95
CA ARG A 585 6.92 13.51 -1.80
C ARG A 585 6.43 13.10 -3.18
N LYS A 586 5.28 12.42 -3.26
CA LYS A 586 4.69 12.00 -4.53
C LYS A 586 4.30 13.21 -5.37
N LYS A 587 3.61 14.18 -4.76
CA LYS A 587 3.19 15.43 -5.42
C LYS A 587 4.36 16.31 -5.85
N TYR A 588 5.36 16.51 -4.98
CA TYR A 588 6.57 17.27 -5.30
C TYR A 588 7.33 16.70 -6.51
N ARG A 589 7.49 15.36 -6.59
CA ARG A 589 8.10 14.70 -7.75
C ARG A 589 7.30 14.91 -9.04
N LYS A 590 5.97 14.77 -8.95
CA LYS A 590 5.05 15.02 -10.07
C LYS A 590 5.21 16.44 -10.62
N LEU A 591 5.21 17.44 -9.73
CA LEU A 591 5.33 18.85 -10.11
C LEU A 591 6.69 19.20 -10.71
N ARG A 592 7.76 18.48 -10.33
CA ARG A 592 9.10 18.63 -10.91
C ARG A 592 9.23 18.02 -12.32
N GLY A 593 8.23 17.24 -12.76
CA GLY A 593 8.29 16.51 -14.02
C GLY A 593 9.18 15.27 -13.97
N ASP A 594 9.36 14.67 -12.79
CA ASP A 594 9.86 13.30 -12.71
C ASP A 594 8.78 12.39 -13.32
N ASP A 595 9.07 11.68 -14.42
CA ASP A 595 8.12 10.74 -15.04
C ASP A 595 7.66 9.70 -14.00
N LEU A 596 6.35 9.66 -13.73
CA LEU A 596 5.68 8.86 -12.69
C LEU A 596 4.91 7.66 -13.27
#